data_AF-A0A1I2U625-F1
#
_entry.id   AF-A0A1I2U625-F1
#
_cell.length_a   1.000
_cell.length_b   1.000
_cell.length_c   1.000
_cell.angle_alpha   90.00
_cell.angle_beta   90.00
_cell.angle_gamma   90.00
#
_symmetry.space_group_name_H-M   'P 1'
#
loop_
_entity.id
_entity.type
_entity.pdbx_description
1 polymer ?
#
loop_
_entity_poly.entity_id
_entity_poly.type
_entity_poly.pdbx_seq_one_letter_code
_entity_poly.pdbx_strand_id
1 'polypeptide(L)'
;MKKIGRLERPDNFGSVRMFDNPILERLSRTHISIPITMFGVLSAISFYYALDTTIPFAKGLVILFAGYIFFTFVEYMMHKYFFHMEPDTPMKDKLQYSVHGVHHDYPKDKDRLAMPPFVSAAYAAIAYLVFKLIMGDFAFYFLPGFLIGYASYLGVHYIVHAYNPPKNFLKILWVNHAIHHYKDPDVAFGVSTPLWDIILGTMPKRD
;
A
#
# COMPACT_ATOMS: atom_id res chain seq x y z
N MET A 1 7.39 18.02 -8.00
CA MET A 1 8.15 16.98 -7.30
C MET A 1 9.11 16.32 -8.30
N LYS A 2 9.80 15.23 -7.92
CA LYS A 2 11.08 14.61 -8.36
C LYS A 2 12.26 14.96 -7.44
N LYS A 3 13.16 14.03 -7.07
CA LYS A 3 13.43 12.69 -7.65
C LYS A 3 12.65 11.55 -7.01
N ILE A 4 12.06 10.72 -7.88
CA ILE A 4 11.56 9.37 -7.58
C ILE A 4 12.31 8.42 -8.51
N GLY A 5 12.96 7.41 -7.94
CA GLY A 5 13.94 6.59 -8.68
C GLY A 5 15.27 7.30 -8.89
N ARG A 6 16.34 6.51 -9.02
CA ARG A 6 17.69 6.97 -9.39
C ARG A 6 17.98 6.76 -10.86
N LEU A 7 17.18 5.94 -11.54
CA LEU A 7 17.29 5.68 -12.97
C LEU A 7 16.52 6.73 -13.78
N GLU A 8 16.99 7.00 -14.99
CA GLU A 8 16.25 7.86 -15.93
C GLU A 8 14.95 7.20 -16.41
N ARG A 9 14.94 5.85 -16.45
CA ARG A 9 13.81 5.02 -16.81
C ARG A 9 13.78 3.76 -15.94
N PRO A 10 12.61 3.21 -15.61
CA PRO A 10 12.53 1.98 -14.84
C PRO A 10 13.19 0.78 -15.56
N ASP A 11 13.94 -0.02 -14.81
CA ASP A 11 14.49 -1.31 -15.21
C ASP A 11 13.51 -2.43 -14.82
N ASN A 12 12.98 -3.11 -15.83
CA ASN A 12 11.99 -4.17 -15.68
C ASN A 12 12.59 -5.56 -15.42
N PHE A 13 13.92 -5.69 -15.43
CA PHE A 13 14.63 -6.98 -15.33
C PHE A 13 15.63 -7.01 -14.16
N GLY A 14 15.98 -5.85 -13.61
CA GLY A 14 16.93 -5.70 -12.51
C GLY A 14 16.35 -5.81 -11.10
N SER A 15 17.26 -5.63 -10.14
CA SER A 15 17.00 -5.53 -8.70
C SER A 15 18.14 -4.71 -8.08
N VAL A 16 17.90 -4.10 -6.92
CA VAL A 16 18.93 -3.35 -6.17
C VAL A 16 19.35 -4.10 -4.92
N ARG A 17 20.66 -4.03 -4.61
CA ARG A 17 21.17 -4.39 -3.28
C ARG A 17 21.00 -3.18 -2.35
N MET A 18 20.15 -3.32 -1.34
CA MET A 18 19.88 -2.24 -0.39
C MET A 18 20.86 -2.21 0.77
N PHE A 19 21.40 -3.38 1.14
CA PHE A 19 22.29 -3.52 2.29
C PHE A 19 23.54 -4.32 1.95
N ASP A 20 24.69 -3.87 2.45
CA ASP A 20 25.94 -4.64 2.38
C ASP A 20 25.87 -5.88 3.27
N ASN A 21 25.18 -5.79 4.41
CA ASN A 21 24.96 -6.92 5.29
C ASN A 21 24.02 -7.96 4.64
N PRO A 22 24.45 -9.22 4.48
CA PRO A 22 23.68 -10.24 3.76
C PRO A 22 22.38 -10.64 4.47
N ILE A 23 22.33 -10.55 5.81
CA ILE A 23 21.13 -10.85 6.59
C ILE A 23 20.09 -9.75 6.38
N LEU A 24 20.50 -8.47 6.46
CA LEU A 24 19.60 -7.34 6.22
C LEU A 24 19.09 -7.33 4.77
N GLU A 25 19.96 -7.61 3.79
CA GLU A 25 19.57 -7.74 2.39
C GLU A 25 18.50 -8.82 2.21
N ARG A 26 18.69 -10.00 2.81
CA ARG A 26 17.69 -11.07 2.76
C ARG A 26 16.38 -10.70 3.44
N LEU A 27 16.42 -10.08 4.62
CA LEU A 27 15.22 -9.65 5.36
C LEU A 27 14.43 -8.54 4.65
N SER A 28 15.09 -7.81 3.77
CA SER A 28 14.47 -6.74 2.99
C SER A 28 13.75 -7.22 1.72
N ARG A 29 13.79 -8.54 1.44
CA ARG A 29 13.07 -9.20 0.35
C ARG A 29 11.86 -9.95 0.91
N THR A 30 10.68 -9.67 0.37
CA THR A 30 9.41 -10.20 0.88
C THR A 30 8.51 -10.66 -0.25
N HIS A 31 8.17 -11.95 -0.25
CA HIS A 31 7.16 -12.46 -1.16
C HIS A 31 5.77 -11.93 -0.75
N ILE A 32 5.00 -11.44 -1.72
CA ILE A 32 3.72 -10.75 -1.50
C ILE A 32 2.68 -11.56 -0.69
N SER A 33 2.72 -12.88 -0.77
CA SER A 33 1.79 -13.75 -0.03
C SER A 33 1.96 -13.64 1.48
N ILE A 34 3.17 -13.35 1.97
CA ILE A 34 3.46 -13.28 3.42
C ILE A 34 2.61 -12.18 4.08
N PRO A 35 2.71 -10.90 3.68
CA PRO A 35 1.89 -9.85 4.28
C PRO A 35 0.40 -10.03 3.99
N ILE A 36 -0.01 -10.48 2.80
CA ILE A 36 -1.43 -10.72 2.49
C ILE A 36 -2.04 -11.75 3.45
N THR A 37 -1.38 -12.90 3.63
CA THR A 37 -1.86 -13.94 4.57
C THR A 37 -1.83 -13.43 6.00
N MET A 38 -0.76 -12.73 6.41
CA MET A 38 -0.64 -12.16 7.75
C MET A 38 -1.80 -11.19 8.07
N PHE A 39 -2.08 -10.23 7.19
CA PHE A 39 -3.17 -9.28 7.40
C PHE A 39 -4.56 -9.92 7.31
N GLY A 40 -4.74 -10.93 6.46
CA GLY A 40 -5.96 -11.74 6.43
C GLY A 40 -6.21 -12.47 7.75
N VAL A 41 -5.18 -13.09 8.32
CA VAL A 41 -5.26 -13.77 9.62
C VAL A 41 -5.53 -12.77 10.76
N LEU A 42 -4.79 -11.65 10.81
CA LEU A 42 -5.01 -10.62 11.84
C LEU A 42 -6.40 -9.98 11.74
N SER A 43 -6.90 -9.77 10.52
CA SER A 43 -8.26 -9.31 10.26
C SER A 43 -9.29 -10.30 10.79
N ALA A 44 -9.14 -11.60 10.50
CA ALA A 44 -10.02 -12.64 11.00
C ALA A 44 -10.01 -12.75 12.54
N ILE A 45 -8.82 -12.68 13.16
CA ILE A 45 -8.68 -12.68 14.63
C ILE A 45 -9.39 -11.47 15.24
N SER A 46 -9.15 -10.26 14.71
CA SER A 46 -9.82 -9.06 15.24
C SER A 46 -11.33 -9.13 15.06
N PHE A 47 -11.81 -9.63 13.92
CA PHE A 47 -13.24 -9.78 13.66
C PHE A 47 -13.87 -10.83 14.58
N TYR A 48 -13.16 -11.92 14.90
CA TYR A 48 -13.61 -12.91 15.88
C TYR A 48 -13.86 -12.27 17.25
N TYR A 49 -12.94 -11.43 17.75
CA TYR A 49 -13.16 -10.67 18.98
C TYR A 49 -14.29 -9.63 18.86
N ALA A 50 -14.57 -9.14 17.65
CA ALA A 50 -15.68 -8.22 17.41
C ALA A 50 -17.05 -8.86 17.69
N LEU A 51 -17.16 -10.18 17.54
CA LEU A 51 -18.40 -10.93 17.80
C LEU A 51 -18.76 -11.02 19.29
N ASP A 52 -17.79 -10.83 20.18
CA ASP A 52 -17.99 -10.83 21.64
C ASP A 52 -18.33 -9.44 22.19
N THR A 53 -18.31 -8.42 21.34
CA THR A 53 -18.68 -7.05 21.73
C THR A 53 -20.20 -6.88 21.83
N THR A 54 -20.65 -5.85 22.53
CA THR A 54 -22.08 -5.49 22.60
C THR A 54 -22.58 -4.73 21.36
N ILE A 55 -21.73 -4.54 20.36
CA ILE A 55 -22.05 -3.77 19.15
C ILE A 55 -22.97 -4.61 18.24
N PRO A 56 -24.13 -4.09 17.81
CA PRO A 56 -25.00 -4.80 16.89
C PRO A 56 -24.27 -5.17 15.60
N PHE A 57 -24.38 -6.44 15.17
CA PHE A 57 -23.64 -6.98 14.03
C PHE A 57 -23.75 -6.13 12.76
N ALA A 58 -24.96 -5.69 12.40
CA ALA A 58 -25.20 -4.83 11.24
C ALA A 58 -24.43 -3.49 11.33
N LYS A 59 -24.39 -2.88 12.52
CA LYS A 59 -23.59 -1.67 12.77
C LYS A 59 -22.09 -1.98 12.66
N GLY A 60 -21.66 -3.13 13.18
CA GLY A 60 -20.30 -3.63 13.02
C GLY A 60 -19.87 -3.76 11.56
N LEU A 61 -20.71 -4.31 10.69
CA LEU A 61 -20.43 -4.42 9.25
C LEU A 61 -20.27 -3.06 8.56
N VAL A 62 -21.08 -2.07 8.93
CA VAL A 62 -20.92 -0.69 8.43
C VAL A 62 -19.56 -0.12 8.85
N ILE A 63 -19.13 -0.37 10.08
CA ILE A 63 -17.84 0.09 10.61
C ILE A 63 -16.67 -0.62 9.92
N LEU A 64 -16.82 -1.92 9.65
CA LEU A 64 -15.85 -2.67 8.85
C LEU A 64 -15.72 -2.07 7.46
N PHE A 65 -16.82 -1.81 6.77
CA PHE A 65 -16.79 -1.18 5.45
C PHE A 65 -16.17 0.22 5.50
N ALA A 66 -16.47 1.01 6.54
CA ALA A 66 -15.83 2.30 6.78
C ALA A 66 -14.31 2.16 6.96
N GLY A 67 -13.84 1.13 7.66
CA GLY A 67 -12.41 0.81 7.79
C GLY A 67 -11.74 0.52 6.45
N TYR A 68 -12.40 -0.23 5.57
CA TYR A 68 -11.90 -0.50 4.21
C TYR A 68 -11.78 0.78 3.38
N ILE A 69 -12.84 1.60 3.34
CA ILE A 69 -12.82 2.88 2.61
C ILE A 69 -11.78 3.83 3.19
N PHE A 70 -11.66 3.90 4.53
CA PHE A 70 -10.64 4.71 5.19
C PHE A 70 -9.23 4.26 4.84
N PHE A 71 -8.99 2.94 4.71
CA PHE A 71 -7.70 2.47 4.21
C PHE A 71 -7.39 3.01 2.80
N THR A 72 -8.35 2.98 1.86
CA THR A 72 -8.09 3.51 0.50
C THR A 72 -7.73 5.00 0.51
N PHE A 73 -8.24 5.75 1.48
CA PHE A 73 -7.85 7.15 1.70
C PHE A 73 -6.41 7.25 2.24
N VAL A 74 -6.08 6.44 3.25
CA VAL A 74 -4.73 6.36 3.82
C VAL A 74 -3.71 5.95 2.76
N GLU A 75 -4.03 4.97 1.92
CA GLU A 75 -3.23 4.57 0.76
C GLU A 75 -2.88 5.79 -0.10
N TYR A 76 -3.89 6.52 -0.57
CA TYR A 76 -3.68 7.70 -1.41
C TYR A 76 -2.81 8.75 -0.70
N MET A 77 -3.09 9.04 0.58
CA MET A 77 -2.34 10.05 1.35
C MET A 77 -0.89 9.65 1.57
N MET A 78 -0.65 8.39 1.94
CA MET A 78 0.69 7.85 2.11
C MET A 78 1.45 7.84 0.80
N HIS A 79 0.81 7.42 -0.30
CA HIS A 79 1.45 7.36 -1.59
C HIS A 79 1.86 8.75 -2.08
N LYS A 80 0.94 9.72 -2.05
CA LYS A 80 1.20 11.08 -2.50
C LYS A 80 2.19 11.86 -1.64
N TYR A 81 2.01 11.83 -0.31
CA TYR A 81 2.75 12.74 0.57
C TYR A 81 3.94 12.12 1.29
N PHE A 82 3.94 10.81 1.53
CA PHE A 82 5.02 10.13 2.21
C PHE A 82 5.92 9.37 1.25
N PHE A 83 5.37 8.49 0.41
CA PHE A 83 6.15 7.72 -0.57
C PHE A 83 6.74 8.62 -1.66
N HIS A 84 6.00 9.66 -2.05
CA HIS A 84 6.45 10.71 -2.97
C HIS A 84 6.84 12.02 -2.27
N MET A 85 7.26 11.97 -0.99
CA MET A 85 7.72 13.18 -0.28
C MET A 85 8.86 13.89 -1.02
N GLU A 86 8.96 15.21 -0.93
CA GLU A 86 10.06 15.94 -1.55
C GLU A 86 11.42 15.61 -0.88
N PRO A 87 12.47 15.20 -1.63
CA PRO A 87 13.80 14.85 -1.10
C PRO A 87 14.69 16.07 -0.84
N ASP A 88 14.19 17.07 -0.10
CA ASP A 88 14.89 18.32 0.21
C ASP A 88 16.07 18.18 1.21
N THR A 89 16.23 17.01 1.84
CA THR A 89 17.33 16.71 2.75
C THR A 89 17.92 15.32 2.46
N PRO A 90 19.21 15.06 2.77
CA PRO A 90 19.82 13.74 2.56
C PRO A 90 19.08 12.60 3.27
N MET A 91 18.50 12.88 4.43
CA MET A 91 17.70 11.90 5.18
C MET A 91 16.38 11.59 4.45
N LYS A 92 15.66 12.61 3.98
CA LYS A 92 14.40 12.41 3.23
C LYS A 92 14.67 11.75 1.88
N ASP A 93 15.74 12.11 1.18
CA ASP A 93 16.18 11.44 -0.05
C ASP A 93 16.41 9.95 0.17
N LYS A 94 17.21 9.58 1.17
CA LYS A 94 17.47 8.17 1.51
C LYS A 94 16.18 7.44 1.91
N LEU A 95 15.34 8.07 2.72
CA LEU A 95 14.09 7.47 3.20
C LEU A 95 13.13 7.24 2.04
N GLN A 96 12.83 8.27 1.24
CA GLN A 96 11.95 8.20 0.07
C GLN A 96 12.42 7.14 -0.92
N TYR A 97 13.72 7.12 -1.21
CA TYR A 97 14.29 6.10 -2.08
C TYR A 97 14.08 4.69 -1.53
N SER A 98 14.30 4.49 -0.22
CA SER A 98 14.16 3.19 0.42
C SER A 98 12.71 2.70 0.52
N VAL A 99 11.74 3.61 0.70
CA VAL A 99 10.33 3.24 0.85
C VAL A 99 9.61 3.06 -0.49
N HIS A 100 10.01 3.80 -1.53
CA HIS A 100 9.29 3.78 -2.80
C HIS A 100 10.15 4.03 -4.05
N GLY A 101 11.27 4.75 -3.95
CA GLY A 101 12.13 5.00 -5.12
C GLY A 101 12.74 3.72 -5.73
N VAL A 102 13.10 2.72 -4.91
CA VAL A 102 13.53 1.39 -5.39
C VAL A 102 12.46 0.74 -6.26
N HIS A 103 11.19 0.87 -5.86
CA HIS A 103 10.08 0.30 -6.60
C HIS A 103 9.87 1.01 -7.95
N HIS A 104 10.05 2.33 -8.00
CA HIS A 104 10.04 3.07 -9.28
C HIS A 104 11.21 2.72 -10.20
N ASP A 105 12.40 2.46 -9.65
CA ASP A 105 13.53 1.99 -10.45
C ASP A 105 13.33 0.56 -10.96
N TYR A 106 12.77 -0.33 -10.13
CA TYR A 106 12.62 -1.76 -10.43
C TYR A 106 11.17 -2.24 -10.20
N PRO A 107 10.19 -1.76 -10.99
CA PRO A 107 8.76 -2.00 -10.73
C PRO A 107 8.34 -3.47 -10.87
N LYS A 108 9.16 -4.29 -11.54
CA LYS A 108 8.92 -5.73 -11.70
C LYS A 108 9.71 -6.61 -10.73
N ASP A 109 10.49 -6.04 -9.82
CA ASP A 109 11.13 -6.79 -8.75
C ASP A 109 10.07 -7.22 -7.70
N LYS A 110 9.62 -8.47 -7.84
CA LYS A 110 8.53 -9.05 -7.06
C LYS A 110 8.85 -9.17 -5.56
N ASP A 111 10.12 -9.24 -5.20
CA ASP A 111 10.55 -9.41 -3.81
C ASP A 111 10.73 -8.07 -3.09
N ARG A 112 10.65 -6.95 -3.81
CA ARG A 112 10.86 -5.59 -3.29
C ARG A 112 9.61 -4.72 -3.31
N LEU A 113 8.47 -5.29 -3.67
CA LEU A 113 7.20 -4.58 -3.72
C LEU A 113 6.59 -4.40 -2.33
N ALA A 114 6.64 -5.45 -1.50
CA ALA A 114 6.05 -5.43 -0.17
C ALA A 114 7.07 -5.08 0.92
N MET A 115 6.61 -4.37 1.94
CA MET A 115 7.42 -4.10 3.14
C MET A 115 7.79 -5.41 3.86
N PRO A 116 8.94 -5.45 4.54
CA PRO A 116 9.33 -6.58 5.37
C PRO A 116 8.24 -6.98 6.37
N PRO A 117 8.04 -8.29 6.65
CA PRO A 117 6.94 -8.75 7.50
C PRO A 117 6.95 -8.15 8.91
N PHE A 118 8.13 -7.94 9.50
CA PHE A 118 8.25 -7.34 10.84
C PHE A 118 7.80 -5.86 10.86
N VAL A 119 8.09 -5.10 9.80
CA VAL A 119 7.62 -3.72 9.64
C VAL A 119 6.09 -3.71 9.49
N SER A 120 5.58 -4.64 8.67
CA SER A 120 4.14 -4.82 8.43
C SER A 120 3.38 -5.21 9.71
N ALA A 121 3.96 -6.07 10.56
CA ALA A 121 3.41 -6.45 11.86
C ALA A 121 3.40 -5.26 12.85
N ALA A 122 4.46 -4.45 12.86
CA ALA A 122 4.51 -3.23 13.66
C ALA A 122 3.41 -2.24 13.26
N TYR A 123 3.17 -2.05 11.96
CA TYR A 123 2.06 -1.22 11.48
C TYR A 123 0.69 -1.75 11.92
N ALA A 124 0.46 -3.07 11.86
CA ALA A 124 -0.79 -3.65 12.36
C ALA A 124 -1.01 -3.38 13.85
N ALA A 125 0.05 -3.55 14.65
CA ALA A 125 0.00 -3.31 16.09
C ALA A 125 -0.27 -1.83 16.41
N ILE A 126 0.41 -0.91 15.74
CA ILE A 126 0.19 0.53 15.90
C ILE A 126 -1.23 0.90 15.50
N ALA A 127 -1.73 0.41 14.35
CA ALA A 127 -3.09 0.65 13.90
C ALA A 127 -4.12 0.13 14.92
N TYR A 128 -3.94 -1.10 15.44
CA TYR A 128 -4.78 -1.64 16.51
C TYR A 128 -4.80 -0.74 17.73
N LEU A 129 -3.64 -0.34 18.26
CA LEU A 129 -3.54 0.49 19.45
C LEU A 129 -4.21 1.86 19.25
N VAL A 130 -3.97 2.51 18.12
CA VAL A 130 -4.57 3.81 17.78
C VAL A 130 -6.08 3.69 17.64
N PHE A 131 -6.58 2.72 16.89
CA PHE A 131 -8.03 2.53 16.72
C PHE A 131 -8.69 2.12 18.03
N LYS A 132 -8.06 1.25 18.83
CA LYS A 132 -8.58 0.85 20.14
C LYS A 132 -8.67 2.03 21.09
N LEU A 133 -7.66 2.91 21.07
CA LEU A 133 -7.64 4.14 21.88
C LEU A 133 -8.76 5.11 21.48
N ILE A 134 -8.96 5.34 20.19
CA ILE A 134 -9.92 6.34 19.68
C ILE A 134 -11.36 5.81 19.72
N MET A 135 -11.56 4.52 19.42
CA MET A 135 -12.86 3.97 19.07
C MET A 135 -13.34 2.88 20.04
N GLY A 136 -12.53 2.46 21.01
CA GLY A 136 -12.89 1.38 21.93
C GLY A 136 -13.20 0.08 21.17
N ASP A 137 -14.32 -0.58 21.52
CA ASP A 137 -14.70 -1.87 20.93
C ASP A 137 -15.04 -1.80 19.44
N PHE A 138 -15.38 -0.62 18.90
CA PHE A 138 -15.58 -0.43 17.46
C PHE A 138 -14.31 -0.74 16.65
N ALA A 139 -13.12 -0.64 17.27
CA ALA A 139 -11.86 -1.00 16.65
C ALA A 139 -11.83 -2.46 16.17
N PHE A 140 -12.52 -3.37 16.87
CA PHE A 140 -12.54 -4.79 16.49
C PHE A 140 -13.29 -5.04 15.17
N TYR A 141 -14.20 -4.14 14.77
CA TYR A 141 -14.84 -4.14 13.45
C TYR A 141 -14.08 -3.28 12.43
N PHE A 142 -13.54 -2.14 12.85
CA PHE A 142 -12.85 -1.20 11.97
C PHE A 142 -11.51 -1.74 11.47
N LEU A 143 -10.69 -2.31 12.37
CA LEU A 143 -9.38 -2.84 12.03
C LEU A 143 -9.44 -3.95 10.97
N PRO A 144 -10.34 -4.96 11.04
CA PRO A 144 -10.48 -5.94 9.98
C PRO A 144 -10.69 -5.33 8.59
N GLY A 145 -11.58 -4.34 8.50
CA GLY A 145 -11.85 -3.61 7.26
C GLY A 145 -10.62 -2.88 6.74
N PHE A 146 -9.92 -2.18 7.63
CA PHE A 146 -8.68 -1.49 7.31
C PHE A 146 -7.58 -2.44 6.81
N LEU A 147 -7.39 -3.58 7.48
CA LEU A 147 -6.41 -4.60 7.10
C LEU A 147 -6.77 -5.32 5.80
N ILE A 148 -8.06 -5.57 5.55
CA ILE A 148 -8.54 -6.10 4.25
C ILE A 148 -8.28 -5.08 3.15
N GLY A 149 -8.50 -3.79 3.40
CA GLY A 149 -8.12 -2.71 2.49
C GLY A 149 -6.63 -2.78 2.16
N TYR A 150 -5.77 -2.91 3.16
CA TYR A 150 -4.33 -2.98 2.94
C TYR A 150 -3.90 -4.23 2.17
N ALA A 151 -4.43 -5.39 2.51
CA ALA A 151 -4.18 -6.63 1.78
C ALA A 151 -4.66 -6.54 0.32
N SER A 152 -5.80 -5.87 0.08
CA SER A 152 -6.33 -5.62 -1.27
C SER A 152 -5.40 -4.72 -2.06
N TYR A 153 -4.90 -3.63 -1.47
CA TYR A 153 -3.89 -2.77 -2.07
C TYR A 153 -2.64 -3.55 -2.47
N LEU A 154 -2.07 -4.36 -1.55
CA LEU A 154 -0.89 -5.17 -1.84
C LEU A 154 -1.14 -6.15 -3.00
N GLY A 155 -2.29 -6.79 -3.02
CA GLY A 155 -2.68 -7.71 -4.09
C GLY A 155 -2.84 -7.00 -5.44
N VAL A 156 -3.56 -5.87 -5.47
CA VAL A 156 -3.74 -5.07 -6.69
C VAL A 156 -2.39 -4.55 -7.19
N HIS A 157 -1.59 -3.95 -6.31
CA HIS A 157 -0.28 -3.39 -6.63
C HIS A 157 0.65 -4.44 -7.25
N TYR A 158 0.71 -5.64 -6.66
CA TYR A 158 1.44 -6.75 -7.24
C TYR A 158 0.91 -7.15 -8.62
N ILE A 159 -0.41 -7.29 -8.75
CA ILE A 159 -1.03 -7.81 -9.97
C ILE A 159 -0.86 -6.83 -11.14
N VAL A 160 -0.93 -5.52 -10.92
CA VAL A 160 -0.76 -4.51 -11.98
C VAL A 160 0.66 -4.51 -12.58
N HIS A 161 1.67 -4.96 -11.82
CA HIS A 161 3.04 -5.14 -12.33
C HIS A 161 3.31 -6.53 -12.89
N ALA A 162 2.65 -7.55 -12.34
CA ALA A 162 2.97 -8.94 -12.65
C ALA A 162 2.17 -9.53 -13.83
N TYR A 163 0.99 -9.00 -14.13
CA TYR A 163 0.06 -9.59 -15.10
C TYR A 163 -0.46 -8.58 -16.12
N ASN A 164 -0.97 -9.09 -17.24
CA ASN A 164 -1.63 -8.28 -18.26
C ASN A 164 -2.95 -7.70 -17.74
N PRO A 165 -3.34 -6.49 -18.20
CA PRO A 165 -4.60 -5.87 -17.80
C PRO A 165 -5.81 -6.72 -18.22
N PRO A 166 -6.88 -6.76 -17.39
CA PRO A 166 -8.12 -7.42 -17.75
C PRO A 166 -8.83 -6.66 -18.88
N LYS A 167 -9.74 -7.34 -19.59
CA LYS A 167 -10.59 -6.75 -20.64
C LYS A 167 -11.90 -6.17 -20.09
N ASN A 168 -11.86 -5.51 -18.94
CA ASN A 168 -13.03 -4.90 -18.29
C ASN A 168 -12.67 -3.55 -17.66
N PHE A 169 -13.58 -2.96 -16.88
CA PHE A 169 -13.40 -1.63 -16.28
C PHE A 169 -12.20 -1.55 -15.32
N LEU A 170 -11.74 -2.67 -14.73
CA LEU A 170 -10.57 -2.70 -13.84
C LEU A 170 -9.25 -2.43 -14.57
N LYS A 171 -9.23 -2.48 -15.91
CA LYS A 171 -8.07 -2.10 -16.73
C LYS A 171 -7.52 -0.72 -16.35
N ILE A 172 -8.38 0.17 -15.85
CA ILE A 172 -7.97 1.51 -15.42
C ILE A 172 -6.85 1.48 -14.37
N LEU A 173 -6.83 0.48 -13.47
CA LEU A 173 -5.82 0.37 -12.42
C LEU A 173 -4.43 0.11 -13.02
N TRP A 174 -4.34 -0.77 -14.02
CA TRP A 174 -3.10 -1.02 -14.75
C TRP A 174 -2.64 0.21 -15.53
N VAL A 175 -3.57 0.86 -16.25
CA VAL A 175 -3.23 2.01 -17.09
C VAL A 175 -2.76 3.18 -16.23
N ASN A 176 -3.49 3.51 -15.18
CA ASN A 176 -3.14 4.59 -14.26
C ASN A 176 -1.80 4.34 -13.60
N HIS A 177 -1.59 3.13 -13.09
CA HIS A 177 -0.34 2.81 -12.39
C HIS A 177 0.86 2.71 -13.36
N ALA A 178 0.65 2.27 -14.60
CA ALA A 178 1.67 2.36 -15.63
C ALA A 178 2.00 3.83 -15.99
N ILE A 179 1.01 4.71 -16.10
CA ILE A 179 1.27 6.14 -16.31
C ILE A 179 2.09 6.71 -15.15
N HIS A 180 1.73 6.37 -13.91
CA HIS A 180 2.44 6.78 -12.71
C HIS A 180 3.93 6.39 -12.76
N HIS A 181 4.26 5.14 -13.10
CA HIS A 181 5.65 4.67 -13.13
C HIS A 181 6.45 5.12 -14.36
N TYR A 182 5.81 5.20 -15.53
CA TYR A 182 6.54 5.32 -16.80
C TYR A 182 6.37 6.66 -17.51
N LYS A 183 5.39 7.50 -17.14
CA LYS A 183 5.12 8.78 -17.81
C LYS A 183 5.13 9.97 -16.84
N ASP A 184 4.36 9.91 -15.76
CA ASP A 184 4.20 11.03 -14.83
C ASP A 184 4.01 10.54 -13.38
N PRO A 185 5.05 10.61 -12.53
CA PRO A 185 4.98 10.14 -11.15
C PRO A 185 4.20 11.08 -10.21
N ASP A 186 3.75 12.24 -10.68
CA ASP A 186 3.01 13.21 -9.87
C ASP A 186 1.48 13.09 -10.04
N VAL A 187 0.99 12.01 -10.67
CA VAL A 187 -0.43 11.67 -10.86
C VAL A 187 -0.74 10.20 -10.54
N ALA A 188 -2.02 9.84 -10.46
CA ALA A 188 -2.49 8.45 -10.24
C ALA A 188 -1.91 7.79 -8.99
N PHE A 189 -2.09 8.42 -7.83
CA PHE A 189 -1.61 7.91 -6.55
C PHE A 189 -2.50 6.79 -5.99
N GLY A 190 -3.75 6.68 -6.42
CA GLY A 190 -4.62 5.56 -6.08
C GLY A 190 -4.24 4.31 -6.86
N VAL A 191 -3.76 3.27 -6.15
CA VAL A 191 -3.37 1.98 -6.73
C VAL A 191 -4.55 1.01 -6.71
N SER A 192 -5.25 0.91 -5.58
CA SER A 192 -6.42 0.03 -5.42
C SER A 192 -7.69 0.60 -6.05
N THR A 193 -7.81 1.93 -6.13
CA THR A 193 -8.96 2.64 -6.67
C THR A 193 -8.59 4.05 -7.13
N PRO A 194 -9.12 4.55 -8.26
CA PRO A 194 -8.91 5.93 -8.70
C PRO A 194 -9.78 6.95 -7.94
N LEU A 195 -10.59 6.52 -6.97
CA LEU A 195 -11.57 7.37 -6.27
C LEU A 195 -10.95 8.68 -5.76
N TRP A 196 -9.82 8.58 -5.05
CA TRP A 196 -9.19 9.74 -4.43
C TRP A 196 -8.45 10.63 -5.42
N ASP A 197 -7.92 10.06 -6.51
CA ASP A 197 -7.39 10.87 -7.62
C ASP A 197 -8.48 11.69 -8.30
N ILE A 198 -9.69 11.13 -8.44
CA ILE A 198 -10.85 11.84 -8.99
C ILE A 198 -11.27 12.97 -8.04
N ILE A 199 -11.45 12.66 -6.74
CA ILE A 199 -11.91 13.64 -5.75
C ILE A 199 -10.89 14.77 -5.56
N LEU A 200 -9.60 14.45 -5.54
CA LEU A 200 -8.52 15.38 -5.18
C LEU A 200 -7.74 15.91 -6.39
N GLY A 201 -8.18 15.59 -7.60
CA GLY A 201 -7.71 16.22 -8.84
C GLY A 201 -6.32 15.78 -9.31
N THR A 202 -5.94 14.52 -9.10
CA THR A 202 -4.65 13.94 -9.53
C THR A 202 -4.81 12.84 -10.58
N MET A 203 -5.93 12.83 -11.30
CA MET A 203 -6.12 11.93 -12.45
C MET A 203 -5.15 12.26 -13.58
N PRO A 204 -4.57 11.25 -14.26
CA PRO A 204 -3.77 11.47 -15.46
C PRO A 204 -4.56 12.18 -16.56
N LYS A 205 -3.90 13.09 -17.27
CA LYS A 205 -4.46 13.69 -18.49
C LYS A 205 -4.65 12.60 -19.54
N ARG A 206 -5.85 12.57 -20.14
CA ARG A 206 -6.16 11.73 -21.30
C ARG A 206 -5.73 12.52 -22.53
N ASP A 207 -4.52 12.23 -23.03
CA ASP A 207 -4.11 12.64 -24.37
C ASP A 207 -4.62 11.61 -25.39
#